data_AF-A0A2T1GF33-F1
#
_entry.id   AF-A0A2T1GF33-F1
#
_cell.length_a   1.000
_cell.length_b   1.000
_cell.length_c   1.000
_cell.angle_alpha   90.00
_cell.angle_beta   90.00
_cell.angle_gamma   90.00
#
_symmetry.space_group_name_H-M   'P 1'
#
loop_
_entity.id
_entity.type
_entity.pdbx_description
1 polymer ?
#
loop_
_entity_poly.entity_id
_entity_poly.type
_entity_poly.pdbx_seq_one_letter_code
_entity_poly.pdbx_strand_id
1 'polypeptide(L)'
;MPQTSRRMRRSILTSTFATLATFGLGIMGKKTQAQSPDRYTRGLETLKRVGGQDYARATRPLEPFSPDLARMTVEHVFGDVLSRPGLDLKQREIAIVATLTAIGSVRSPLKFHIHGMLNVGCTPQEVVETILHAIVYAGFPTAQDGIAIAREVFKERKLDYKPVSARPEGDRYQLGIQNLQQTEGDRTKTIATRFANLAPDLSRWIVEFARGEIWNRRGLSLKSRELATLAIVTVLGNQSNSVAERVEGALRSGATETEIKELLLQMTVYAGYPKTVAAVAAAQKVFTDLKQRGMPAATPQPDLASRRQAETNEARYQRGLAALDRISKSSGEAVVNSFEDIAPDLGRYIVEFAYGDVFSRPNLDLKTRELATVGALTGLNTTASELPLKVHVNGALNVGANRQEIVEAIMHMIPYVGFVKVQQAMTLAEEVFKERNV
;
A
#
# COMPACT_ATOMS: atom_id res chain seq x y z
N MET A 1 -57.80 -31.53 -54.10
CA MET A 1 -58.86 -30.96 -53.26
C MET A 1 -58.31 -30.82 -51.83
N PRO A 2 -58.62 -29.78 -51.04
CA PRO A 2 -58.80 -28.35 -51.35
C PRO A 2 -57.91 -27.42 -50.46
N GLN A 3 -58.11 -26.12 -50.68
CA GLN A 3 -57.47 -24.90 -50.17
C GLN A 3 -57.46 -24.68 -48.65
N THR A 4 -56.58 -23.78 -48.16
CA THR A 4 -56.92 -22.45 -47.56
C THR A 4 -55.76 -21.89 -46.70
N SER A 5 -55.18 -20.77 -47.11
CA SER A 5 -55.33 -19.43 -46.51
C SER A 5 -54.13 -18.95 -45.68
N ARG A 6 -53.52 -17.86 -46.18
CA ARG A 6 -52.45 -17.06 -45.56
C ARG A 6 -53.08 -16.17 -44.49
N ARG A 7 -52.66 -16.29 -43.22
CA ARG A 7 -53.01 -15.33 -42.17
C ARG A 7 -51.77 -14.51 -41.74
N MET A 8 -51.93 -13.21 -41.91
CA MET A 8 -51.08 -12.12 -41.46
C MET A 8 -50.99 -12.11 -39.93
N ARG A 9 -49.79 -12.05 -39.34
CA ARG A 9 -49.60 -11.75 -37.90
C ARG A 9 -48.82 -10.45 -37.76
N ARG A 10 -49.50 -9.43 -37.20
CA ARG A 10 -48.91 -8.23 -36.59
C ARG A 10 -48.61 -8.56 -35.11
N SER A 11 -47.46 -8.12 -34.62
CA SER A 11 -47.08 -8.09 -33.19
C SER A 11 -46.07 -6.94 -33.05
N ILE A 12 -46.53 -5.71 -32.78
CA ILE A 12 -46.53 -5.05 -31.46
C ILE A 12 -45.17 -5.19 -30.75
N LEU A 13 -44.32 -4.18 -30.94
CA LEU A 13 -43.16 -3.86 -30.10
C LEU A 13 -43.61 -2.77 -29.13
N THR A 14 -43.68 -3.09 -27.84
CA THR A 14 -43.95 -2.16 -26.75
C THR A 14 -42.64 -1.49 -26.31
N SER A 15 -42.57 -0.17 -26.48
CA SER A 15 -41.53 0.70 -25.96
C SER A 15 -41.79 1.04 -24.49
N THR A 16 -40.82 0.85 -23.60
CA THR A 16 -40.85 1.39 -22.23
C THR A 16 -39.47 1.92 -21.87
N PHE A 17 -39.26 3.24 -22.00
CA PHE A 17 -38.27 4.01 -21.25
C PHE A 17 -38.63 5.49 -21.35
N ALA A 18 -39.35 6.01 -20.35
CA ALA A 18 -39.48 7.45 -20.11
C ALA A 18 -39.94 7.70 -18.67
N THR A 19 -39.01 8.02 -17.78
CA THR A 19 -39.31 8.81 -16.57
C THR A 19 -38.08 9.64 -16.22
N LEU A 20 -37.91 10.78 -16.90
CA LEU A 20 -37.10 11.88 -16.39
C LEU A 20 -38.03 12.80 -15.62
N ALA A 21 -37.80 12.94 -14.32
CA ALA A 21 -38.50 13.86 -13.45
C ALA A 21 -38.04 15.30 -13.73
N THR A 22 -39.00 16.13 -14.13
CA THR A 22 -38.87 17.57 -14.30
C THR A 22 -38.75 18.25 -12.94
N PHE A 23 -37.60 18.84 -12.61
CA PHE A 23 -37.47 19.77 -11.49
C PHE A 23 -37.77 21.19 -11.98
N GLY A 24 -38.81 21.81 -11.40
CA GLY A 24 -39.22 23.17 -11.70
C GLY A 24 -38.19 24.21 -11.24
N LEU A 25 -37.85 25.15 -12.14
CA LEU A 25 -37.16 26.38 -11.75
C LEU A 25 -38.19 27.37 -11.18
N GLY A 26 -38.12 27.57 -9.86
CA GLY A 26 -38.63 28.77 -9.21
C GLY A 26 -37.68 29.95 -9.46
N ILE A 27 -38.25 31.07 -9.90
CA ILE A 27 -37.57 32.34 -10.10
C ILE A 27 -37.27 32.95 -8.71
N MET A 28 -35.98 33.09 -8.35
CA MET A 28 -35.57 33.86 -7.16
C MET A 28 -34.20 34.54 -7.38
N GLY A 29 -34.23 35.88 -7.30
CA GLY A 29 -33.18 36.78 -6.82
C GLY A 29 -31.75 36.60 -7.34
N LYS A 30 -31.26 37.59 -8.12
CA LYS A 30 -29.82 37.83 -8.33
C LYS A 30 -29.15 38.18 -6.99
N LYS A 31 -28.77 37.18 -6.21
CA LYS A 31 -27.62 37.30 -5.31
C LYS A 31 -26.37 37.25 -6.19
N THR A 32 -25.48 38.23 -6.04
CA THR A 32 -24.14 38.21 -6.63
C THR A 32 -23.39 37.00 -6.05
N GLN A 33 -23.54 35.86 -6.72
CA GLN A 33 -22.76 34.66 -6.47
C GLN A 33 -21.36 34.99 -7.00
N ALA A 34 -20.38 35.18 -6.12
CA ALA A 34 -18.99 35.14 -6.54
C ALA A 34 -18.82 33.84 -7.35
N GLN A 35 -18.49 33.94 -8.64
CA GLN A 35 -18.31 32.77 -9.48
C GLN A 35 -17.23 31.92 -8.82
N SER A 36 -17.56 30.67 -8.47
CA SER A 36 -16.55 29.69 -8.07
C SER A 36 -15.44 29.71 -9.11
N PRO A 37 -14.16 29.69 -8.72
CA PRO A 37 -13.06 29.55 -9.67
C PRO A 37 -13.35 28.39 -10.61
N ASP A 38 -13.02 28.56 -11.90
CA ASP A 38 -13.10 27.46 -12.85
C ASP A 38 -12.20 26.29 -12.39
N ARG A 39 -12.46 25.09 -12.90
CA ARG A 39 -11.78 23.87 -12.43
C ARG A 39 -10.26 23.94 -12.61
N TYR A 40 -9.75 24.63 -13.63
CA TYR A 40 -8.32 24.79 -13.85
C TYR A 40 -7.71 25.70 -12.78
N THR A 41 -8.34 26.85 -12.50
CA THR A 41 -7.88 27.78 -11.46
C THR A 41 -7.84 27.10 -10.09
N ARG A 42 -8.92 26.41 -9.70
CA ARG A 42 -8.98 25.66 -8.44
C ARG A 42 -7.94 24.53 -8.37
N GLY A 43 -7.74 23.85 -9.50
CA GLY A 43 -6.71 22.82 -9.64
C GLY A 43 -5.31 23.37 -9.49
N LEU A 44 -5.03 24.52 -10.09
CA LEU A 44 -3.73 25.18 -10.00
C LEU A 44 -3.44 25.65 -8.57
N GLU A 45 -4.45 26.16 -7.85
CA GLU A 45 -4.31 26.50 -6.42
C GLU A 45 -3.96 25.27 -5.57
N THR A 46 -4.66 24.16 -5.79
CA THR A 46 -4.41 22.91 -5.06
C THR A 46 -3.04 22.32 -5.42
N LEU A 47 -2.68 22.33 -6.70
CA LEU A 47 -1.38 21.90 -7.19
C LEU A 47 -0.25 22.75 -6.61
N LYS A 48 -0.42 24.07 -6.47
CA LYS A 48 0.56 24.95 -5.81
C LYS A 48 0.73 24.62 -4.33
N ARG A 49 -0.36 24.27 -3.62
CA ARG A 49 -0.30 23.84 -2.21
C ARG A 49 0.45 22.53 -2.04
N VAL A 50 0.19 21.55 -2.92
CA VAL A 50 0.85 20.23 -2.87
C VAL A 50 2.29 20.33 -3.40
N GLY A 51 2.49 20.84 -4.61
CA GLY A 51 3.80 20.89 -5.25
C GLY A 51 4.75 21.98 -4.75
N GLY A 52 4.25 22.98 -4.01
CA GLY A 52 5.06 24.06 -3.46
C GLY A 52 5.76 24.87 -4.55
N GLN A 53 7.03 25.24 -4.33
CA GLN A 53 7.79 26.06 -5.28
C GLN A 53 8.04 25.40 -6.65
N ASP A 54 8.03 24.06 -6.73
CA ASP A 54 8.24 23.31 -7.98
C ASP A 54 6.98 22.56 -8.41
N TYR A 55 5.80 23.15 -8.16
CA TYR A 55 4.52 22.53 -8.52
C TYR A 55 4.41 22.20 -10.02
N ALA A 56 5.07 22.99 -10.87
CA ALA A 56 5.08 22.79 -12.31
C ALA A 56 5.79 21.50 -12.72
N ARG A 57 6.57 20.84 -11.86
CA ARG A 57 7.16 19.52 -12.15
C ARG A 57 6.12 18.44 -12.46
N ALA A 58 4.89 18.61 -11.97
CA ALA A 58 3.79 17.68 -12.27
C ALA A 58 3.29 17.77 -13.72
N THR A 59 3.45 18.92 -14.39
CA THR A 59 2.86 19.16 -15.74
C THR A 59 3.90 19.47 -16.81
N ARG A 60 5.00 20.14 -16.45
CA ARG A 60 6.05 20.62 -17.37
C ARG A 60 6.58 19.52 -18.31
N PRO A 61 6.84 18.27 -17.86
CA PRO A 61 7.30 17.22 -18.78
C PRO A 61 6.24 16.80 -19.81
N LEU A 62 4.97 17.04 -19.52
CA LEU A 62 3.84 16.65 -20.38
C LEU A 62 3.54 17.71 -21.44
N GLU A 63 3.77 18.99 -21.14
CA GLU A 63 3.40 20.12 -22.01
C GLU A 63 3.90 20.00 -23.47
N PRO A 64 5.15 19.58 -23.76
CA PRO A 64 5.62 19.47 -25.14
C PRO A 64 4.99 18.31 -25.94
N PHE A 65 4.50 17.27 -25.26
CA PHE A 65 4.04 16.02 -25.88
C PHE A 65 2.53 15.81 -25.79
N SER A 66 1.91 16.24 -24.70
CA SER A 66 0.48 16.13 -24.41
C SER A 66 0.04 17.28 -23.50
N PRO A 67 -0.18 18.49 -24.05
CA PRO A 67 -0.70 19.63 -23.29
C PRO A 67 -2.09 19.34 -22.71
N ASP A 68 -2.87 18.47 -23.35
CA ASP A 68 -4.15 18.01 -22.80
C ASP A 68 -3.98 17.20 -21.52
N LEU A 69 -2.99 16.30 -21.44
CA LEU A 69 -2.73 15.56 -20.21
C LEU A 69 -2.22 16.47 -19.10
N ALA A 70 -1.39 17.47 -19.43
CA ALA A 70 -0.97 18.51 -18.50
C ALA A 70 -2.19 19.26 -17.94
N ARG A 71 -3.10 19.71 -18.81
CA ARG A 71 -4.34 20.38 -18.43
C ARG A 71 -5.25 19.48 -17.59
N MET A 72 -5.49 18.23 -18.01
CA MET A 72 -6.31 17.26 -17.27
C MET A 72 -5.72 16.97 -15.87
N THR A 73 -4.40 16.94 -15.75
CA THR A 73 -3.74 16.80 -14.44
C THR A 73 -4.16 17.96 -13.52
N VAL A 74 -4.07 19.20 -13.99
CA VAL A 74 -4.49 20.36 -13.20
C VAL A 74 -5.99 20.32 -12.91
N GLU A 75 -6.82 20.22 -13.96
CA GLU A 75 -8.27 20.34 -13.85
C GLU A 75 -8.89 19.18 -13.06
N HIS A 76 -8.57 17.94 -13.43
CA HIS A 76 -9.23 16.76 -12.89
C HIS A 76 -8.59 16.32 -11.57
N VAL A 77 -7.28 16.04 -11.59
CA VAL A 77 -6.60 15.49 -10.40
C VAL A 77 -6.60 16.51 -9.28
N PHE A 78 -6.07 17.71 -9.53
CA PHE A 78 -5.98 18.72 -8.48
C PHE A 78 -7.27 19.51 -8.29
N GLY A 79 -8.02 19.78 -9.36
CA GLY A 79 -9.19 20.67 -9.33
C GLY A 79 -10.54 20.00 -9.09
N ASP A 80 -10.74 18.75 -9.52
CA ASP A 80 -12.03 18.05 -9.33
C ASP A 80 -11.96 17.02 -8.21
N VAL A 81 -10.77 16.51 -7.89
CA VAL A 81 -10.58 15.44 -6.89
C VAL A 81 -9.89 15.96 -5.62
N LEU A 82 -8.63 16.40 -5.69
CA LEU A 82 -7.86 16.74 -4.47
C LEU A 82 -8.36 18.03 -3.79
N SER A 83 -8.94 18.98 -4.54
CA SER A 83 -9.48 20.22 -3.96
C SER A 83 -10.78 20.02 -3.19
N ARG A 84 -11.41 18.84 -3.27
CA ARG A 84 -12.72 18.60 -2.67
C ARG A 84 -12.64 18.66 -1.15
N PRO A 85 -13.61 19.33 -0.48
CA PRO A 85 -13.70 19.30 0.97
C PRO A 85 -14.11 17.90 1.45
N GLY A 86 -13.87 17.61 2.73
CA GLY A 86 -14.29 16.35 3.36
C GLY A 86 -13.14 15.39 3.66
N LEU A 87 -11.99 15.54 3.01
CA LEU A 87 -10.72 14.95 3.43
C LEU A 87 -9.63 16.01 3.25
N ASP A 88 -8.92 16.34 4.33
CA ASP A 88 -7.87 17.37 4.28
C ASP A 88 -6.66 16.92 3.45
N LEU A 89 -5.88 17.89 2.95
CA LEU A 89 -4.72 17.59 2.10
C LEU A 89 -3.66 16.74 2.81
N LYS A 90 -3.56 16.82 4.14
CA LYS A 90 -2.59 16.02 4.91
C LYS A 90 -2.94 14.54 4.82
N GLN A 91 -4.21 14.17 5.05
CA GLN A 91 -4.68 12.79 4.90
C GLN A 91 -4.68 12.33 3.44
N ARG A 92 -4.98 13.21 2.48
CA ARG A 92 -4.89 12.90 1.05
C ARG A 92 -3.47 12.51 0.64
N GLU A 93 -2.47 13.30 1.02
CA GLU A 93 -1.07 13.03 0.69
C GLU A 93 -0.53 11.79 1.40
N ILE A 94 -0.92 11.53 2.66
CA ILE A 94 -0.60 10.26 3.35
C ILE A 94 -1.13 9.06 2.56
N ALA A 95 -2.40 9.11 2.11
CA ALA A 95 -3.00 8.03 1.32
C ALA A 95 -2.32 7.88 -0.05
N ILE A 96 -1.94 8.98 -0.70
CA ILE A 96 -1.24 8.97 -2.00
C ILE A 96 0.16 8.36 -1.86
N VAL A 97 0.96 8.81 -0.89
CA VAL A 97 2.30 8.27 -0.68
C VAL A 97 2.24 6.79 -0.33
N ALA A 98 1.33 6.36 0.56
CA ALA A 98 1.11 4.95 0.86
C ALA A 98 0.76 4.13 -0.38
N THR A 99 -0.10 4.66 -1.24
CA THR A 99 -0.50 4.06 -2.52
C THR A 99 0.67 3.92 -3.48
N LEU A 100 1.40 5.00 -3.72
CA LEU A 100 2.51 5.05 -4.67
C LEU A 100 3.70 4.20 -4.20
N THR A 101 3.96 4.15 -2.90
CA THR A 101 4.90 3.20 -2.30
C THR A 101 4.46 1.76 -2.60
N ALA A 102 3.21 1.39 -2.37
CA ALA A 102 2.71 0.04 -2.62
C ALA A 102 2.76 -0.39 -4.10
N ILE A 103 2.71 0.57 -5.05
CA ILE A 103 2.88 0.27 -6.49
C ILE A 103 4.33 -0.13 -6.82
N GLY A 104 5.34 0.50 -6.19
CA GLY A 104 6.76 0.14 -6.33
C GLY A 104 7.45 0.47 -7.66
N SER A 105 6.76 1.05 -8.64
CA SER A 105 7.30 1.39 -9.98
C SER A 105 6.96 2.83 -10.44
N VAL A 106 6.65 3.73 -9.51
CA VAL A 106 6.17 5.11 -9.80
C VAL A 106 7.00 6.16 -9.06
N ARG A 107 8.33 6.07 -9.23
CA ARG A 107 9.32 6.90 -8.52
C ARG A 107 9.06 8.40 -8.63
N SER A 108 8.82 8.92 -9.84
CA SER A 108 8.64 10.36 -10.06
C SER A 108 7.39 10.91 -9.35
N PRO A 109 6.19 10.31 -9.51
CA PRO A 109 5.02 10.66 -8.71
C PRO A 109 5.24 10.51 -7.19
N LEU A 110 5.88 9.42 -6.74
CA LEU A 110 6.14 9.21 -5.30
C LEU A 110 7.02 10.32 -4.73
N LYS A 111 8.09 10.69 -5.44
CA LYS A 111 8.98 11.79 -5.05
C LYS A 111 8.21 13.12 -4.98
N PHE A 112 7.37 13.42 -5.98
CA PHE A 112 6.52 14.62 -5.99
C PHE A 112 5.60 14.67 -4.76
N HIS A 113 4.91 13.57 -4.43
CA HIS A 113 4.00 13.53 -3.29
C HIS A 113 4.69 13.43 -1.92
N ILE A 114 5.95 13.00 -1.85
CA ILE A 114 6.75 13.15 -0.61
C ILE A 114 7.05 14.64 -0.35
N HIS A 115 7.39 15.43 -1.38
CA HIS A 115 7.39 16.90 -1.23
C HIS A 115 6.01 17.42 -0.86
N GLY A 116 4.95 16.86 -1.47
CA GLY A 116 3.54 17.10 -1.19
C GLY A 116 3.19 17.02 0.29
N MET A 117 3.43 15.85 0.91
CA MET A 117 3.25 15.62 2.34
C MET A 117 3.90 16.73 3.18
N LEU A 118 5.17 17.04 2.92
CA LEU A 118 5.89 18.06 3.68
C LEU A 118 5.35 19.49 3.44
N ASN A 119 4.85 19.80 2.24
CA ASN A 119 4.25 21.10 1.91
C ASN A 119 2.89 21.31 2.59
N VAL A 120 2.13 20.23 2.80
CA VAL A 120 0.81 20.29 3.46
C VAL A 120 0.88 20.10 4.97
N GLY A 121 2.10 20.11 5.55
CA GLY A 121 2.32 20.10 6.99
C GLY A 121 2.52 18.72 7.63
N CYS A 122 2.84 17.68 6.86
CA CYS A 122 3.39 16.45 7.42
C CYS A 122 4.83 16.69 7.89
N THR A 123 5.19 16.04 8.99
CA THR A 123 6.58 15.96 9.46
C THR A 123 7.37 14.94 8.64
N PRO A 124 8.71 15.03 8.63
CA PRO A 124 9.57 13.98 8.07
C PRO A 124 9.30 12.61 8.68
N GLN A 125 8.99 12.54 9.99
CA GLN A 125 8.62 11.30 10.65
C GLN A 125 7.32 10.71 10.08
N GLU A 126 6.29 11.53 9.82
CA GLU A 126 5.04 11.06 9.20
C GLU A 126 5.26 10.49 7.79
N VAL A 127 6.21 11.04 7.02
CA VAL A 127 6.63 10.48 5.73
C VAL A 127 7.23 9.09 5.90
N VAL A 128 8.22 8.96 6.80
CA VAL A 128 8.89 7.68 7.10
C VAL A 128 7.87 6.64 7.57
N GLU A 129 6.99 7.00 8.51
CA GLU A 129 5.97 6.09 9.04
C GLU A 129 4.93 5.66 8.00
N THR A 130 4.59 6.55 7.05
CA THR A 130 3.67 6.22 5.94
C THR A 130 4.28 5.16 5.03
N ILE A 131 5.58 5.29 4.73
CA ILE A 131 6.32 4.34 3.89
C ILE A 131 6.53 3.01 4.62
N LEU A 132 6.93 3.04 5.90
CA LEU A 132 7.12 1.82 6.70
C LEU A 132 5.82 1.04 6.90
N HIS A 133 4.67 1.72 6.95
CA HIS A 133 3.37 1.05 7.04
C HIS A 133 3.09 0.12 5.86
N ALA A 134 3.63 0.42 4.68
CA ALA A 134 3.47 -0.41 3.49
C ALA A 134 4.13 -1.80 3.61
N ILE A 135 5.07 -2.01 4.55
CA ILE A 135 5.77 -3.30 4.74
C ILE A 135 4.78 -4.46 4.92
N VAL A 136 3.70 -4.24 5.70
CA VAL A 136 2.72 -5.29 6.02
C VAL A 136 1.90 -5.71 4.79
N TYR A 137 1.71 -4.81 3.83
CA TYR A 137 0.75 -4.99 2.74
C TYR A 137 1.39 -5.19 1.37
N ALA A 138 2.53 -4.52 1.13
CA ALA A 138 3.27 -4.53 -0.13
C ALA A 138 4.69 -5.10 0.00
N GLY A 139 5.16 -5.33 1.23
CA GLY A 139 6.44 -5.98 1.53
C GLY A 139 7.61 -5.02 1.76
N PHE A 140 8.73 -5.57 2.22
CA PHE A 140 9.96 -4.83 2.47
C PHE A 140 10.53 -4.11 1.22
N PRO A 141 10.57 -4.73 0.02
CA PRO A 141 11.14 -4.09 -1.18
C PRO A 141 10.56 -2.70 -1.48
N THR A 142 9.23 -2.56 -1.45
CA THR A 142 8.56 -1.29 -1.73
C THR A 142 8.85 -0.23 -0.67
N ALA A 143 8.96 -0.63 0.61
CA ALA A 143 9.30 0.29 1.69
C ALA A 143 10.77 0.75 1.60
N GLN A 144 11.70 -0.15 1.23
CA GLN A 144 13.11 0.17 1.03
C GLN A 144 13.29 1.21 -0.09
N ASP A 145 12.66 1.00 -1.25
CA ASP A 145 12.69 1.97 -2.36
C ASP A 145 12.04 3.30 -1.97
N GLY A 146 10.89 3.25 -1.29
CA GLY A 146 10.22 4.45 -0.78
C GLY A 146 11.11 5.28 0.16
N ILE A 147 11.82 4.63 1.10
CA ILE A 147 12.74 5.30 2.02
C ILE A 147 13.94 5.89 1.27
N ALA A 148 14.46 5.22 0.25
CA ALA A 148 15.52 5.77 -0.59
C ALA A 148 15.06 7.06 -1.30
N ILE A 149 13.83 7.09 -1.82
CA ILE A 149 13.25 8.28 -2.45
C ILE A 149 13.01 9.39 -1.42
N ALA A 150 12.50 9.06 -0.22
CA ALA A 150 12.30 10.03 0.85
C ALA A 150 13.61 10.69 1.28
N ARG A 151 14.71 9.93 1.32
CA ARG A 151 16.04 10.46 1.61
C ARG A 151 16.52 11.47 0.59
N GLU A 152 16.28 11.22 -0.69
CA GLU A 152 16.60 12.21 -1.72
C GLU A 152 15.82 13.49 -1.50
N VAL A 153 14.52 13.40 -1.19
CA VAL A 153 13.70 14.57 -0.88
C VAL A 153 14.24 15.31 0.35
N PHE A 154 14.60 14.60 1.42
CA PHE A 154 15.11 15.25 2.64
C PHE A 154 16.45 15.96 2.37
N LYS A 155 17.33 15.36 1.56
CA LYS A 155 18.58 15.98 1.10
C LYS A 155 18.33 17.20 0.21
N GLU A 156 17.44 17.10 -0.78
CA GLU A 156 17.05 18.20 -1.67
C GLU A 156 16.47 19.39 -0.90
N ARG A 157 15.70 19.10 0.16
CA ARG A 157 15.11 20.10 1.05
C ARG A 157 16.04 20.55 2.19
N LYS A 158 17.23 19.97 2.30
CA LYS A 158 18.22 20.25 3.36
C LYS A 158 17.60 20.16 4.76
N LEU A 159 16.79 19.14 5.01
CA LEU A 159 16.15 18.94 6.31
C LEU A 159 17.18 18.40 7.32
N ASP A 160 17.27 19.03 8.50
CA ASP A 160 17.96 18.45 9.65
C ASP A 160 17.06 17.42 10.33
N TYR A 161 16.84 16.30 9.63
CA TYR A 161 16.06 15.18 10.16
C TYR A 161 17.00 14.21 10.87
N LYS A 162 16.71 13.99 12.16
CA LYS A 162 17.36 12.97 12.97
C LYS A 162 16.37 11.83 13.20
N PRO A 163 16.64 10.63 12.68
CA PRO A 163 15.71 9.52 12.83
C PRO A 163 15.56 9.17 14.32
N VAL A 164 14.32 9.05 14.77
CA VAL A 164 13.98 8.60 16.12
C VAL A 164 13.25 7.27 15.99
N SER A 165 13.63 6.29 16.81
CA SER A 165 12.93 5.01 16.84
C SER A 165 11.49 5.22 17.29
N ALA A 166 10.54 4.88 16.42
CA ALA A 166 9.12 5.01 16.69
C ALA A 166 8.50 3.69 17.17
N ARG A 167 9.32 2.69 17.46
CA ARG A 167 8.88 1.38 17.96
C ARG A 167 8.05 1.54 19.24
N PRO A 168 6.99 0.72 19.42
CA PRO A 168 6.23 0.72 20.64
C PRO A 168 7.01 0.09 21.80
N GLU A 169 6.74 0.54 23.01
CA GLU A 169 7.26 -0.05 24.24
C GLU A 169 6.26 -1.07 24.79
N GLY A 170 6.75 -2.23 25.24
CA GLY A 170 5.93 -3.29 25.83
C GLY A 170 5.94 -4.59 25.04
N ASP A 171 5.11 -5.53 25.47
CA ASP A 171 4.98 -6.84 24.81
C ASP A 171 4.19 -6.73 23.50
N ARG A 172 4.81 -7.13 22.40
CA ARG A 172 4.20 -7.01 21.07
C ARG A 172 2.95 -7.83 20.89
N TYR A 173 2.85 -9.00 21.52
CA TYR A 173 1.65 -9.81 21.38
C TYR A 173 0.47 -9.09 22.03
N GLN A 174 0.65 -8.59 23.25
CA GLN A 174 -0.36 -7.82 23.98
C GLN A 174 -0.75 -6.54 23.22
N LEU A 175 0.23 -5.77 22.75
CA LEU A 175 0.00 -4.57 21.93
C LEU A 175 -0.76 -4.91 20.64
N GLY A 176 -0.47 -6.06 20.03
CA GLY A 176 -1.15 -6.54 18.84
C GLY A 176 -2.61 -6.87 19.07
N ILE A 177 -2.92 -7.54 20.20
CA ILE A 177 -4.30 -7.82 20.61
C ILE A 177 -5.05 -6.52 20.93
N GLN A 178 -4.44 -5.57 21.63
CA GLN A 178 -5.05 -4.28 21.92
C GLN A 178 -5.36 -3.50 20.64
N ASN A 179 -4.42 -3.47 19.69
CA ASN A 179 -4.63 -2.83 18.39
C ASN A 179 -5.79 -3.48 17.63
N LEU A 180 -5.83 -4.81 17.55
CA LEU A 180 -6.93 -5.53 16.91
C LEU A 180 -8.27 -5.27 17.59
N GLN A 181 -8.32 -5.20 18.92
CA GLN A 181 -9.56 -4.86 19.64
C GLN A 181 -10.07 -3.47 19.24
N GLN A 182 -9.16 -2.51 19.11
CA GLN A 182 -9.50 -1.15 18.73
C GLN A 182 -9.98 -1.04 17.26
N THR A 183 -9.32 -1.73 16.33
CA THR A 183 -9.61 -1.57 14.89
C THR A 183 -10.62 -2.58 14.36
N GLU A 184 -10.63 -3.81 14.88
CA GLU A 184 -11.42 -4.94 14.38
C GLU A 184 -12.59 -5.32 15.28
N GLY A 185 -12.61 -4.84 16.52
CA GLY A 185 -13.64 -5.16 17.51
C GLY A 185 -13.76 -6.67 17.75
N ASP A 186 -14.99 -7.20 17.68
CA ASP A 186 -15.27 -8.61 17.96
C ASP A 186 -14.55 -9.60 17.02
N ARG A 187 -14.09 -9.15 15.85
CA ARG A 187 -13.31 -9.99 14.92
C ARG A 187 -11.90 -10.30 15.41
N THR A 188 -11.44 -9.68 16.50
CA THR A 188 -10.07 -9.83 17.02
C THR A 188 -9.65 -11.30 17.13
N LYS A 189 -10.43 -12.12 17.84
CA LYS A 189 -10.16 -13.56 17.99
C LYS A 189 -10.08 -14.27 16.66
N THR A 190 -11.05 -14.07 15.78
CA THR A 190 -11.10 -14.67 14.46
C THR A 190 -9.83 -14.36 13.66
N ILE A 191 -9.36 -13.11 13.71
CA ILE A 191 -8.14 -12.68 13.01
C ILE A 191 -6.90 -13.27 13.67
N ALA A 192 -6.79 -13.17 14.99
CA ALA A 192 -5.64 -13.65 15.76
C ALA A 192 -5.43 -15.17 15.67
N THR A 193 -6.50 -15.94 15.45
CA THR A 193 -6.43 -17.41 15.39
C THR A 193 -6.68 -17.98 14.00
N ARG A 194 -6.85 -17.13 12.96
CA ARG A 194 -7.31 -17.53 11.62
C ARG A 194 -6.54 -18.71 11.03
N PHE A 195 -5.23 -18.73 11.22
CA PHE A 195 -4.34 -19.74 10.65
C PHE A 195 -3.68 -20.60 11.73
N ALA A 196 -4.19 -20.60 12.97
CA ALA A 196 -3.47 -21.23 14.09
C ALA A 196 -3.21 -22.72 13.86
N ASN A 197 -4.13 -23.40 13.17
CA ASN A 197 -4.02 -24.83 12.84
C ASN A 197 -3.16 -25.12 11.60
N LEU A 198 -3.08 -24.19 10.65
CA LEU A 198 -2.38 -24.38 9.37
C LEU A 198 -0.95 -23.81 9.40
N ALA A 199 -0.82 -22.59 9.92
CA ALA A 199 0.41 -21.81 9.98
C ALA A 199 0.43 -21.00 11.29
N PRO A 200 0.77 -21.62 12.44
CA PRO A 200 0.76 -20.95 13.74
C PRO A 200 1.70 -19.73 13.80
N ASP A 201 2.86 -19.79 13.13
CA ASP A 201 3.77 -18.66 13.00
C ASP A 201 3.13 -17.47 12.26
N LEU A 202 2.35 -17.73 11.21
CA LEU A 202 1.66 -16.67 10.47
C LEU A 202 0.61 -15.99 11.35
N SER A 203 -0.17 -16.77 12.11
CA SER A 203 -1.12 -16.21 13.08
C SER A 203 -0.42 -15.36 14.13
N ARG A 204 0.73 -15.83 14.61
CA ARG A 204 1.56 -15.10 15.55
C ARG A 204 2.12 -13.81 14.95
N TRP A 205 2.65 -13.81 13.74
CA TRP A 205 3.20 -12.61 13.09
C TRP A 205 2.14 -11.57 12.72
N ILE A 206 0.91 -12.00 12.41
CA ILE A 206 -0.23 -11.08 12.26
C ILE A 206 -0.41 -10.29 13.57
N VAL A 207 -0.36 -10.96 14.72
CA VAL A 207 -0.50 -10.30 16.02
C VAL A 207 0.76 -9.51 16.40
N GLU A 208 1.94 -10.13 16.41
CA GLU A 208 3.17 -9.55 16.97
C GLU A 208 3.82 -8.52 16.03
N PHE A 209 3.97 -8.85 14.74
CA PHE A 209 4.70 -7.99 13.81
C PHE A 209 3.78 -6.98 13.12
N ALA A 210 2.71 -7.44 12.47
CA ALA A 210 1.82 -6.51 11.79
C ALA A 210 1.13 -5.59 12.80
N ARG A 211 0.41 -6.17 13.77
CA ARG A 211 -0.42 -5.38 14.71
C ARG A 211 0.38 -4.83 15.89
N GLY A 212 1.21 -5.66 16.51
CA GLY A 212 1.95 -5.34 17.72
C GLY A 212 3.15 -4.42 17.51
N GLU A 213 3.78 -4.48 16.34
CA GLU A 213 4.91 -3.63 15.98
C GLU A 213 4.45 -2.53 15.01
N ILE A 214 4.20 -2.84 13.74
CA ILE A 214 4.03 -1.83 12.68
C ILE A 214 2.85 -0.89 12.94
N TRP A 215 1.68 -1.43 13.30
CA TRP A 215 0.49 -0.62 13.58
C TRP A 215 0.58 0.21 14.87
N ASN A 216 1.37 -0.23 15.84
CA ASN A 216 1.59 0.47 17.10
C ASN A 216 2.78 1.44 17.06
N ARG A 217 3.50 1.54 15.93
CA ARG A 217 4.54 2.55 15.77
C ARG A 217 3.98 3.96 15.96
N ARG A 218 4.72 4.79 16.68
CA ARG A 218 4.41 6.21 16.89
C ARG A 218 4.59 7.00 15.59
N GLY A 219 4.08 8.23 15.55
CA GLY A 219 4.28 9.17 14.42
C GLY A 219 3.13 9.25 13.43
N LEU A 220 2.22 8.26 13.36
CA LEU A 220 0.94 8.37 12.65
C LEU A 220 -0.22 8.02 13.59
N SER A 221 -1.33 8.75 13.45
CA SER A 221 -2.57 8.41 14.15
C SER A 221 -3.16 7.09 13.60
N LEU A 222 -3.92 6.37 14.41
CA LEU A 222 -4.63 5.17 13.95
C LEU A 222 -5.59 5.48 12.79
N LYS A 223 -6.28 6.63 12.83
CA LYS A 223 -7.11 7.10 11.70
C LYS A 223 -6.30 7.18 10.41
N SER A 224 -5.12 7.80 10.46
CA SER A 224 -4.25 7.93 9.29
C SER A 224 -3.70 6.60 8.81
N ARG A 225 -3.35 5.67 9.72
CA ARG A 225 -2.94 4.30 9.35
C ARG A 225 -4.06 3.53 8.66
N GLU A 226 -5.30 3.63 9.15
CA GLU A 226 -6.46 3.01 8.50
C GLU A 226 -6.72 3.58 7.11
N LEU A 227 -6.71 4.91 6.95
CA LEU A 227 -6.88 5.56 5.65
C LEU A 227 -5.75 5.20 4.67
N ALA A 228 -4.49 5.20 5.11
CA ALA A 228 -3.36 4.75 4.32
C ALA A 228 -3.51 3.28 3.90
N THR A 229 -3.95 2.42 4.82
CA THR A 229 -4.17 1.00 4.54
C THR A 229 -5.29 0.79 3.54
N LEU A 230 -6.40 1.52 3.69
CA LEU A 230 -7.53 1.48 2.75
C LEU A 230 -7.04 1.83 1.34
N ALA A 231 -6.24 2.88 1.20
CA ALA A 231 -5.64 3.28 -0.07
C ALA A 231 -4.73 2.16 -0.66
N ILE A 232 -3.87 1.57 0.17
CA ILE A 232 -3.00 0.45 -0.23
C ILE A 232 -3.82 -0.76 -0.71
N VAL A 233 -4.79 -1.23 0.07
CA VAL A 233 -5.58 -2.42 -0.34
C VAL A 233 -6.47 -2.15 -1.55
N THR A 234 -6.89 -0.89 -1.76
CA THR A 234 -7.58 -0.48 -3.00
C THR A 234 -6.65 -0.58 -4.21
N VAL A 235 -5.41 -0.07 -4.15
CA VAL A 235 -4.50 -0.10 -5.31
C VAL A 235 -3.96 -1.49 -5.62
N LEU A 236 -3.78 -2.35 -4.62
CA LEU A 236 -3.36 -3.73 -4.84
C LEU A 236 -4.47 -4.55 -5.54
N GLY A 237 -5.74 -4.20 -5.33
CA GLY A 237 -6.89 -4.79 -6.02
C GLY A 237 -7.20 -6.23 -5.60
N ASN A 238 -8.37 -6.76 -5.97
CA ASN A 238 -8.86 -8.10 -5.59
C ASN A 238 -8.91 -8.35 -4.06
N GLN A 239 -9.24 -7.31 -3.30
CA GLN A 239 -9.15 -7.30 -1.84
C GLN A 239 -10.45 -6.80 -1.19
N SER A 240 -11.62 -7.14 -1.75
CA SER A 240 -12.92 -6.59 -1.28
C SER A 240 -13.21 -6.86 0.19
N ASN A 241 -12.81 -8.03 0.72
CA ASN A 241 -12.92 -8.33 2.15
C ASN A 241 -12.01 -7.42 2.97
N SER A 242 -10.75 -7.27 2.56
CA SER A 242 -9.79 -6.39 3.22
C SER A 242 -10.25 -4.92 3.18
N VAL A 243 -10.84 -4.46 2.07
CA VAL A 243 -11.46 -3.12 1.97
C VAL A 243 -12.58 -2.96 2.99
N ALA A 244 -13.52 -3.92 3.06
CA ALA A 244 -14.62 -3.86 4.02
C ALA A 244 -14.11 -3.81 5.47
N GLU A 245 -13.11 -4.62 5.80
CA GLU A 245 -12.49 -4.59 7.13
C GLU A 245 -11.84 -3.23 7.44
N ARG A 246 -11.11 -2.62 6.49
CA ARG A 246 -10.47 -1.31 6.69
C ARG A 246 -11.48 -0.16 6.76
N VAL A 247 -12.61 -0.24 6.05
CA VAL A 247 -13.69 0.76 6.20
C VAL A 247 -14.24 0.75 7.63
N GLU A 248 -14.50 -0.42 8.20
CA GLU A 248 -14.94 -0.52 9.60
C GLU A 248 -13.84 -0.05 10.57
N GLY A 249 -12.58 -0.43 10.34
CA GLY A 249 -11.44 -0.01 11.16
C GLY A 249 -11.21 1.49 11.14
N ALA A 250 -11.33 2.13 9.97
CA ALA A 250 -11.27 3.58 9.82
C ALA A 250 -12.36 4.29 10.62
N LEU A 251 -13.61 3.81 10.54
CA LEU A 251 -14.72 4.35 11.31
C LEU A 251 -14.49 4.22 12.83
N ARG A 252 -14.01 3.05 13.31
CA ARG A 252 -13.65 2.85 14.72
C ARG A 252 -12.50 3.76 15.17
N SER A 253 -11.58 4.07 14.26
CA SER A 253 -10.46 4.96 14.50
C SER A 253 -10.82 6.45 14.36
N GLY A 254 -12.10 6.79 14.18
CA GLY A 254 -12.61 8.15 14.15
C GLY A 254 -12.64 8.80 12.76
N ALA A 255 -12.48 8.03 11.69
CA ALA A 255 -12.79 8.53 10.34
C ALA A 255 -14.30 8.66 10.15
N THR A 256 -14.71 9.65 9.38
CA THR A 256 -16.09 9.84 8.97
C THR A 256 -16.39 9.07 7.68
N GLU A 257 -17.67 8.74 7.46
CA GLU A 257 -18.14 8.20 6.17
C GLU A 257 -17.76 9.12 5.00
N THR A 258 -17.75 10.44 5.22
CA THR A 258 -17.32 11.44 4.22
C THR A 258 -15.84 11.34 3.89
N GLU A 259 -14.96 11.27 4.90
CA GLU A 259 -13.51 11.11 4.68
C GLU A 259 -13.20 9.84 3.87
N ILE A 260 -13.87 8.73 4.19
CA ILE A 260 -13.69 7.46 3.49
C ILE A 260 -14.17 7.57 2.02
N LYS A 261 -15.32 8.19 1.77
CA LYS A 261 -15.82 8.43 0.41
C LYS A 261 -14.89 9.30 -0.40
N GLU A 262 -14.36 10.37 0.19
CA GLU A 262 -13.41 11.28 -0.47
C GLU A 262 -12.06 10.61 -0.75
N LEU A 263 -11.61 9.70 0.12
CA LEU A 263 -10.44 8.86 -0.13
C LEU A 263 -10.70 7.91 -1.30
N LEU A 264 -11.82 7.17 -1.29
CA LEU A 264 -12.13 6.23 -2.37
C LEU A 264 -12.33 6.95 -3.71
N LEU A 265 -12.93 8.15 -3.71
CA LEU A 265 -13.00 8.98 -4.91
C LEU A 265 -11.60 9.36 -5.41
N GLN A 266 -10.67 9.72 -4.52
CA GLN A 266 -9.28 9.98 -4.89
C GLN A 266 -8.58 8.77 -5.52
N MET A 267 -8.94 7.55 -5.10
CA MET A 267 -8.37 6.35 -5.67
C MET A 267 -8.72 6.15 -7.15
N THR A 268 -9.73 6.82 -7.71
CA THR A 268 -9.98 6.77 -9.17
C THR A 268 -8.77 7.25 -9.98
N VAL A 269 -8.02 8.22 -9.45
CA VAL A 269 -6.81 8.78 -10.07
C VAL A 269 -5.61 7.85 -9.86
N TYR A 270 -5.38 7.38 -8.63
CA TYR A 270 -4.14 6.69 -8.26
C TYR A 270 -4.20 5.15 -8.39
N ALA A 271 -5.39 4.55 -8.30
CA ALA A 271 -5.61 3.12 -8.50
C ALA A 271 -6.37 2.78 -9.80
N GLY A 272 -6.99 3.78 -10.43
CA GLY A 272 -7.85 3.60 -11.58
C GLY A 272 -9.28 3.19 -11.21
N TYR A 273 -10.20 3.41 -12.15
CA TYR A 273 -11.63 3.15 -11.97
C TYR A 273 -11.97 1.70 -11.60
N PRO A 274 -11.47 0.64 -12.27
CA PRO A 274 -11.93 -0.72 -11.99
C PRO A 274 -11.68 -1.17 -10.55
N LYS A 275 -10.48 -0.90 -10.01
CA LYS A 275 -10.12 -1.22 -8.62
C LYS A 275 -10.92 -0.39 -7.62
N THR A 276 -11.11 0.89 -7.94
CA THR A 276 -11.86 1.82 -7.10
C THR A 276 -13.33 1.47 -7.02
N VAL A 277 -13.98 1.12 -8.14
CA VAL A 277 -15.40 0.72 -8.15
C VAL A 277 -15.63 -0.52 -7.30
N ALA A 278 -14.73 -1.52 -7.36
CA ALA A 278 -14.81 -2.69 -6.50
C ALA A 278 -14.67 -2.32 -5.01
N ALA A 279 -13.78 -1.39 -4.68
CA ALA A 279 -13.61 -0.90 -3.31
C ALA A 279 -14.84 -0.10 -2.82
N VAL A 280 -15.42 0.75 -3.67
CA VAL A 280 -16.65 1.51 -3.37
C VAL A 280 -17.83 0.56 -3.14
N ALA A 281 -17.98 -0.50 -3.93
CA ALA A 281 -19.02 -1.50 -3.72
C ALA A 281 -18.88 -2.20 -2.36
N ALA A 282 -17.66 -2.55 -1.96
CA ALA A 282 -17.38 -3.12 -0.64
C ALA A 282 -17.69 -2.12 0.49
N ALA A 283 -17.28 -0.86 0.37
CA ALA A 283 -17.57 0.19 1.35
C ALA A 283 -19.07 0.48 1.46
N GLN A 284 -19.78 0.51 0.34
CA GLN A 284 -21.23 0.70 0.31
C GLN A 284 -21.97 -0.39 1.08
N LYS A 285 -21.54 -1.65 0.94
CA LYS A 285 -22.09 -2.75 1.72
C LYS A 285 -21.93 -2.50 3.22
N VAL A 286 -20.72 -2.13 3.65
CA VAL A 286 -20.43 -1.81 5.06
C VAL A 286 -21.31 -0.66 5.57
N PHE A 287 -21.42 0.45 4.83
CA PHE A 287 -22.25 1.57 5.26
C PHE A 287 -23.74 1.22 5.36
N THR A 288 -24.25 0.41 4.42
CA THR A 288 -25.64 -0.08 4.48
C THR A 288 -25.85 -0.96 5.72
N ASP A 289 -24.95 -1.91 5.96
CA ASP A 289 -25.04 -2.83 7.11
C ASP A 289 -24.98 -2.06 8.43
N LEU A 290 -24.07 -1.07 8.55
CA LEU A 290 -23.91 -0.26 9.75
C LEU A 290 -25.07 0.71 10.00
N LYS A 291 -25.73 1.21 8.95
CA LYS A 291 -26.97 2.02 9.11
C LYS A 291 -28.11 1.21 9.73
N GLN A 292 -28.15 -0.09 9.50
CA GLN A 292 -29.18 -0.97 10.05
C GLN A 292 -28.87 -1.40 11.48
N ARG A 293 -27.63 -1.73 11.79
CA ARG A 293 -27.24 -2.37 13.07
C ARG A 293 -26.39 -1.52 14.01
N GLY A 294 -25.96 -0.34 13.58
CA GLY A 294 -24.94 0.46 14.26
C GLY A 294 -23.55 -0.18 14.20
N MET A 295 -22.54 0.53 14.70
CA MET A 295 -21.21 -0.05 14.90
C MET A 295 -21.24 -0.90 16.18
N PRO A 296 -20.98 -2.22 16.12
CA PRO A 296 -20.96 -3.04 17.32
C PRO A 296 -19.82 -2.61 18.25
N ALA A 297 -20.13 -2.55 19.55
CA ALA A 297 -19.12 -2.33 20.58
C ALA A 297 -18.15 -3.52 20.63
N ALA A 298 -16.86 -3.24 20.78
CA ALA A 298 -15.87 -4.29 20.94
C ALA A 298 -16.00 -4.93 22.32
N THR A 299 -16.26 -6.23 22.35
CA THR A 299 -16.28 -6.99 23.61
C THR A 299 -14.84 -7.39 23.99
N PRO A 300 -14.42 -7.22 25.27
CA PRO A 300 -13.11 -7.70 25.72
C PRO A 300 -12.94 -9.20 25.46
N GLN A 301 -11.72 -9.62 25.10
CA GLN A 301 -11.37 -11.03 24.83
C GLN A 301 -10.26 -11.49 25.80
N PRO A 302 -10.60 -11.92 27.04
CA PRO A 302 -9.64 -12.22 28.10
C PRO A 302 -8.72 -13.41 27.79
N ASP A 303 -9.20 -14.35 26.97
CA ASP A 303 -8.47 -15.55 26.56
C ASP A 303 -7.30 -15.24 25.62
N LEU A 304 -7.28 -14.06 24.99
CA LEU A 304 -6.16 -13.59 24.16
C LEU A 304 -5.20 -12.73 24.98
N ALA A 305 -5.69 -11.93 25.92
CA ALA A 305 -4.86 -11.01 26.72
C ALA A 305 -3.85 -11.71 27.64
N SER A 306 -4.17 -12.94 28.08
CA SER A 306 -3.36 -13.74 29.01
C SER A 306 -2.39 -14.71 28.34
N ARG A 307 -2.40 -14.81 26.99
CA ARG A 307 -1.61 -15.80 26.26
C ARG A 307 -0.33 -15.19 25.70
N ARG A 308 0.80 -15.83 26.04
CA ARG A 308 2.14 -15.72 25.41
C ARG A 308 2.84 -14.37 25.59
N GLN A 309 4.10 -14.46 26.00
CA GLN A 309 5.05 -13.37 25.91
C GLN A 309 5.79 -13.48 24.58
N ALA A 310 5.87 -12.38 23.83
CA ALA A 310 6.62 -12.34 22.60
C ALA A 310 8.13 -12.49 22.90
N GLU A 311 8.85 -13.16 22.01
CA GLU A 311 10.31 -13.22 22.10
C GLU A 311 10.90 -11.81 22.02
N THR A 312 11.96 -11.57 22.78
CA THR A 312 12.63 -10.26 22.85
C THR A 312 13.18 -9.84 21.49
N ASN A 313 13.25 -8.52 21.26
CA ASN A 313 13.85 -7.96 20.04
C ASN A 313 15.30 -8.38 19.89
N GLU A 314 16.05 -8.46 20.99
CA GLU A 314 17.46 -8.79 20.96
C GLU A 314 17.72 -10.24 20.55
N ALA A 315 16.97 -11.20 21.11
CA ALA A 315 17.11 -12.61 20.72
C ALA A 315 16.81 -12.82 19.21
N ARG A 316 15.76 -12.15 18.71
CA ARG A 316 15.41 -12.17 17.27
C ARG A 316 16.48 -11.52 16.40
N TYR A 317 17.06 -10.40 16.87
CA TYR A 317 18.12 -9.69 16.18
C TYR A 317 19.39 -10.54 16.06
N GLN A 318 19.85 -11.16 17.14
CA GLN A 318 21.02 -12.04 17.14
C GLN A 318 20.85 -13.24 16.21
N ARG A 319 19.67 -13.89 16.26
CA ARG A 319 19.33 -14.96 15.32
C ARG A 319 19.32 -14.46 13.87
N GLY A 320 18.78 -13.26 13.65
CA GLY A 320 18.76 -12.61 12.34
C GLY A 320 20.14 -12.31 11.78
N LEU A 321 21.07 -11.81 12.61
CA LEU A 321 22.45 -11.57 12.20
C LEU A 321 23.14 -12.86 11.76
N ALA A 322 22.96 -13.95 12.51
CA ALA A 322 23.52 -15.25 12.14
C ALA A 322 22.97 -15.77 10.79
N ALA A 323 21.68 -15.53 10.51
CA ALA A 323 21.11 -15.89 9.22
C ALA A 323 21.58 -14.96 8.08
N LEU A 324 21.66 -13.65 8.34
CA LEU A 324 22.15 -12.66 7.37
C LEU A 324 23.59 -12.94 6.94
N ASP A 325 24.47 -13.23 7.90
CA ASP A 325 25.87 -13.57 7.63
C ASP A 325 25.98 -14.81 6.72
N ARG A 326 25.20 -15.86 7.01
CA ARG A 326 25.20 -17.09 6.21
C ARG A 326 24.68 -16.88 4.78
N ILE A 327 23.67 -16.04 4.61
CA ILE A 327 22.97 -15.83 3.32
C ILE A 327 23.66 -14.75 2.50
N SER A 328 23.74 -13.54 3.05
CA SER A 328 24.13 -12.35 2.30
C SER A 328 25.53 -11.84 2.63
N LYS A 329 26.12 -12.24 3.76
CA LYS A 329 27.45 -11.75 4.20
C LYS A 329 27.48 -10.20 4.19
N SER A 330 28.58 -9.60 3.78
CA SER A 330 28.79 -8.14 3.76
C SER A 330 27.77 -7.36 2.91
N SER A 331 27.17 -7.97 1.87
CA SER A 331 26.16 -7.27 1.06
C SER A 331 24.85 -7.06 1.82
N GLY A 332 24.50 -8.01 2.70
CA GLY A 332 23.34 -7.90 3.57
C GLY A 332 23.52 -6.81 4.64
N GLU A 333 24.69 -6.75 5.25
CA GLU A 333 25.05 -5.70 6.22
C GLU A 333 25.01 -4.31 5.58
N ALA A 334 25.54 -4.18 4.35
CA ALA A 334 25.50 -2.92 3.62
C ALA A 334 24.07 -2.41 3.38
N VAL A 335 23.12 -3.30 3.03
CA VAL A 335 21.70 -2.91 2.88
C VAL A 335 21.12 -2.44 4.23
N VAL A 336 21.37 -3.16 5.31
CA VAL A 336 20.87 -2.80 6.65
C VAL A 336 21.40 -1.43 7.08
N ASN A 337 22.72 -1.23 6.99
CA ASN A 337 23.39 0.01 7.41
C ASN A 337 23.01 1.19 6.52
N SER A 338 22.60 0.93 5.27
CA SER A 338 22.17 1.99 4.36
C SER A 338 21.01 2.80 4.91
N PHE A 339 20.20 2.30 5.85
CA PHE A 339 19.02 3.00 6.38
C PHE A 339 19.26 3.80 7.67
N GLU A 340 20.46 3.77 8.26
CA GLU A 340 20.73 4.36 9.58
C GLU A 340 20.43 5.87 9.70
N ASP A 341 20.66 6.62 8.63
CA ASP A 341 20.49 8.08 8.57
C ASP A 341 19.02 8.53 8.41
N ILE A 342 18.09 7.62 8.10
CA ILE A 342 16.68 7.99 7.83
C ILE A 342 15.63 7.07 8.45
N ALA A 343 15.87 5.76 8.49
CA ALA A 343 14.91 4.78 8.97
C ALA A 343 15.64 3.59 9.61
N PRO A 344 16.38 3.77 10.72
CA PRO A 344 17.16 2.71 11.36
C PRO A 344 16.29 1.52 11.79
N ASP A 345 15.03 1.76 12.16
CA ASP A 345 14.08 0.70 12.48
C ASP A 345 13.83 -0.24 11.28
N LEU A 346 13.89 0.25 10.04
CA LEU A 346 13.76 -0.58 8.84
C LEU A 346 14.91 -1.58 8.73
N GLY A 347 16.15 -1.12 8.93
CA GLY A 347 17.33 -1.97 8.99
C GLY A 347 17.19 -3.05 10.06
N ARG A 348 16.77 -2.64 11.27
CA ARG A 348 16.43 -3.57 12.37
C ARG A 348 15.36 -4.58 11.96
N TYR A 349 14.27 -4.18 11.31
CA TYR A 349 13.21 -5.11 10.90
C TYR A 349 13.64 -6.11 9.84
N ILE A 350 14.52 -5.72 8.91
CA ILE A 350 15.11 -6.65 7.95
C ILE A 350 15.82 -7.77 8.70
N VAL A 351 16.70 -7.42 9.66
CA VAL A 351 17.45 -8.41 10.45
C VAL A 351 16.51 -9.22 11.35
N GLU A 352 15.70 -8.57 12.17
CA GLU A 352 14.89 -9.24 13.19
C GLU A 352 13.77 -10.09 12.60
N PHE A 353 13.02 -9.56 11.63
CA PHE A 353 11.83 -10.22 11.10
C PHE A 353 12.16 -11.05 9.87
N ALA A 354 12.74 -10.45 8.83
CA ALA A 354 13.02 -11.21 7.60
C ALA A 354 14.04 -12.32 7.88
N TYR A 355 15.23 -11.98 8.38
CA TYR A 355 16.26 -12.99 8.64
C TYR A 355 15.99 -13.80 9.91
N GLY A 356 15.67 -13.13 11.02
CA GLY A 356 15.51 -13.75 12.33
C GLY A 356 14.25 -14.60 12.46
N ASP A 357 13.09 -14.13 11.98
CA ASP A 357 11.84 -14.88 12.12
C ASP A 357 11.49 -15.72 10.90
N VAL A 358 11.77 -15.26 9.67
CA VAL A 358 11.34 -15.95 8.45
C VAL A 358 12.40 -16.90 7.90
N PHE A 359 13.61 -16.42 7.61
CA PHE A 359 14.69 -17.24 7.02
C PHE A 359 15.27 -18.27 7.98
N SER A 360 15.33 -17.97 9.28
CA SER A 360 15.90 -18.86 10.29
C SER A 360 15.01 -20.07 10.65
N ARG A 361 13.84 -20.22 10.02
CA ARG A 361 12.90 -21.31 10.36
C ARG A 361 13.44 -22.68 9.91
N PRO A 362 13.33 -23.72 10.74
CA PRO A 362 14.04 -24.99 10.53
C PRO A 362 13.48 -25.85 9.39
N ASN A 363 12.22 -25.65 9.00
CA ASN A 363 11.49 -26.60 8.15
C ASN A 363 11.82 -26.54 6.65
N LEU A 364 12.61 -25.55 6.22
CA LEU A 364 13.04 -25.40 4.83
C LEU A 364 14.47 -24.86 4.85
N ASP A 365 15.37 -25.51 4.13
CA ASP A 365 16.76 -25.09 4.05
C ASP A 365 16.91 -23.72 3.36
N LEU A 366 18.06 -23.07 3.58
CA LEU A 366 18.31 -21.72 3.08
C LEU A 366 18.35 -21.66 1.55
N LYS A 367 18.89 -22.68 0.88
CA LYS A 367 18.95 -22.73 -0.60
C LYS A 367 17.54 -22.73 -1.19
N THR A 368 16.67 -23.58 -0.68
CA THR A 368 15.29 -23.66 -1.15
C THR A 368 14.52 -22.37 -0.86
N ARG A 369 14.78 -21.71 0.29
CA ARG A 369 14.20 -20.39 0.60
C ARG A 369 14.67 -19.30 -0.36
N GLU A 370 15.95 -19.26 -0.67
CA GLU A 370 16.51 -18.27 -1.59
C GLU A 370 15.96 -18.46 -3.01
N LEU A 371 15.89 -19.69 -3.52
CA LEU A 371 15.27 -19.98 -4.82
C LEU A 371 13.78 -19.58 -4.86
N ALA A 372 13.03 -19.86 -3.80
CA ALA A 372 11.64 -19.42 -3.68
C ALA A 372 11.53 -17.88 -3.65
N THR A 373 12.47 -17.20 -2.99
CA THR A 373 12.53 -15.73 -2.91
C THR A 373 12.85 -15.11 -4.26
N VAL A 374 13.80 -15.69 -5.02
CA VAL A 374 14.11 -15.31 -6.40
C VAL A 374 12.87 -15.46 -7.30
N GLY A 375 12.12 -16.57 -7.18
CA GLY A 375 10.87 -16.77 -7.92
C GLY A 375 9.81 -15.73 -7.55
N ALA A 376 9.65 -15.42 -6.26
CA ALA A 376 8.70 -14.40 -5.79
C ALA A 376 9.04 -13.00 -6.33
N LEU A 377 10.32 -12.59 -6.27
CA LEU A 377 10.78 -11.29 -6.78
C LEU A 377 10.68 -11.21 -8.31
N THR A 378 10.91 -12.33 -9.01
CA THR A 378 10.62 -12.45 -10.46
C THR A 378 9.15 -12.19 -10.76
N GLY A 379 8.23 -12.67 -9.92
CA GLY A 379 6.79 -12.42 -10.12
C GLY A 379 6.37 -10.99 -9.81
N LEU A 380 6.96 -10.36 -8.80
CA LEU A 380 6.71 -8.95 -8.47
C LEU A 380 7.15 -8.04 -9.61
N ASN A 381 8.42 -8.14 -10.03
CA ASN A 381 9.00 -7.41 -11.16
C ASN A 381 8.61 -5.92 -11.19
N THR A 382 8.77 -5.27 -10.04
CA THR A 382 8.70 -3.80 -9.89
C THR A 382 10.11 -3.23 -9.80
N THR A 383 10.27 -1.93 -10.03
CA THR A 383 11.57 -1.27 -9.82
C THR A 383 12.07 -1.48 -8.38
N ALA A 384 11.16 -1.44 -7.41
CA ALA A 384 11.48 -1.72 -6.01
C ALA A 384 12.01 -3.15 -5.73
N SER A 385 11.74 -4.12 -6.62
CA SER A 385 12.21 -5.51 -6.47
C SER A 385 13.54 -5.83 -7.17
N GLU A 386 14.09 -4.91 -7.96
CA GLU A 386 15.30 -5.17 -8.76
C GLU A 386 16.54 -5.40 -7.89
N LEU A 387 16.82 -4.49 -6.94
CA LEU A 387 17.95 -4.63 -6.01
C LEU A 387 17.78 -5.87 -5.11
N PRO A 388 16.62 -6.10 -4.45
CA PRO A 388 16.39 -7.33 -3.70
C PRO A 388 16.60 -8.60 -4.53
N LEU A 389 16.20 -8.63 -5.81
CA LEU A 389 16.42 -9.80 -6.66
C LEU A 389 17.91 -10.11 -6.79
N LYS A 390 18.75 -9.10 -7.04
CA LYS A 390 20.22 -9.29 -7.10
C LYS A 390 20.80 -9.77 -5.78
N VAL A 391 20.32 -9.24 -4.65
CA VAL A 391 20.73 -9.66 -3.30
C VAL A 391 20.41 -11.15 -3.08
N HIS A 392 19.20 -11.59 -3.45
CA HIS A 392 18.77 -12.98 -3.26
C HIS A 392 19.34 -13.96 -4.31
N VAL A 393 19.71 -13.50 -5.51
CA VAL A 393 20.53 -14.32 -6.43
C VAL A 393 21.93 -14.57 -5.84
N ASN A 394 22.58 -13.54 -5.28
CA ASN A 394 23.83 -13.72 -4.55
C ASN A 394 23.66 -14.61 -3.31
N GLY A 395 22.55 -14.41 -2.58
CA GLY A 395 22.16 -15.22 -1.42
C GLY A 395 22.06 -16.69 -1.78
N ALA A 396 21.30 -17.03 -2.82
CA ALA A 396 21.15 -18.37 -3.34
C ALA A 396 22.51 -19.04 -3.64
N LEU A 397 23.42 -18.33 -4.32
CA LEU A 397 24.77 -18.83 -4.61
C LEU A 397 25.58 -19.09 -3.33
N ASN A 398 25.48 -18.22 -2.33
CA ASN A 398 26.21 -18.37 -1.06
C ASN A 398 25.74 -19.59 -0.26
N VAL A 399 24.47 -19.96 -0.36
CA VAL A 399 23.88 -21.09 0.38
C VAL A 399 23.83 -22.39 -0.44
N GLY A 400 24.52 -22.43 -1.58
CA GLY A 400 24.76 -23.66 -2.35
C GLY A 400 23.83 -23.90 -3.54
N ALA A 401 23.05 -22.91 -3.98
CA ALA A 401 22.44 -22.96 -5.31
C ALA A 401 23.52 -22.77 -6.38
N ASN A 402 23.41 -23.50 -7.50
CA ASN A 402 24.22 -23.25 -8.67
C ASN A 402 23.48 -22.35 -9.67
N ARG A 403 24.21 -21.87 -10.70
CA ARG A 403 23.67 -21.02 -11.76
C ARG A 403 22.44 -21.64 -12.44
N GLN A 404 22.48 -22.94 -12.77
CA GLN A 404 21.36 -23.61 -13.44
C GLN A 404 20.11 -23.63 -12.56
N GLU A 405 20.22 -23.92 -11.26
CA GLU A 405 19.07 -23.94 -10.36
C GLU A 405 18.38 -22.57 -10.24
N ILE A 406 19.17 -21.49 -10.23
CA ILE A 406 18.63 -20.12 -10.22
C ILE A 406 17.94 -19.81 -11.55
N VAL A 407 18.57 -20.16 -12.68
CA VAL A 407 17.98 -19.99 -14.02
C VAL A 407 16.67 -20.76 -14.13
N GLU A 408 16.62 -22.03 -13.69
CA GLU A 408 15.39 -22.83 -13.71
C GLU A 408 14.32 -22.24 -12.80
N ALA A 409 14.66 -21.73 -11.61
CA ALA A 409 13.70 -21.07 -10.74
C ALA A 409 13.07 -19.83 -11.40
N ILE A 410 13.86 -19.03 -12.13
CA ILE A 410 13.38 -17.86 -12.86
C ILE A 410 12.56 -18.28 -14.10
N MET A 411 13.05 -19.24 -14.88
CA MET A 411 12.37 -19.77 -16.08
C MET A 411 11.04 -20.44 -15.75
N HIS A 412 10.95 -21.15 -14.62
CA HIS A 412 9.72 -21.78 -14.16
C HIS A 412 8.59 -20.78 -13.91
N MET A 413 8.90 -19.50 -13.73
CA MET A 413 7.88 -18.46 -13.54
C MET A 413 7.14 -18.10 -14.84
N ILE A 414 7.65 -18.47 -16.03
CA ILE A 414 7.05 -18.10 -17.34
C ILE A 414 5.54 -18.37 -17.40
N PRO A 415 5.01 -19.55 -17.04
CA PRO A 415 3.58 -19.84 -17.14
C PRO A 415 2.71 -19.00 -16.19
N TYR A 416 3.29 -18.44 -15.13
CA TYR A 416 2.56 -17.76 -14.06
C TYR A 416 2.64 -16.24 -14.17
N VAL A 417 3.76 -15.71 -14.66
CA VAL A 417 4.05 -14.27 -14.64
C VAL A 417 4.40 -13.69 -16.02
N GLY A 418 4.48 -14.56 -17.04
CA GLY A 418 4.74 -14.19 -18.43
C GLY A 418 6.23 -13.95 -18.74
N PHE A 419 6.54 -13.93 -20.04
CA PHE A 419 7.91 -13.83 -20.54
C PHE A 419 8.62 -12.52 -20.18
N VAL A 420 7.92 -11.38 -20.23
CA VAL A 420 8.55 -10.05 -20.04
C VAL A 420 9.19 -9.92 -18.65
N LYS A 421 8.48 -10.33 -17.60
CA LYS A 421 8.98 -10.29 -16.23
C LYS A 421 10.18 -11.21 -16.03
N VAL A 422 10.11 -12.40 -16.62
CA VAL A 422 11.20 -13.39 -16.59
C VAL A 422 12.44 -12.88 -17.32
N GLN A 423 12.29 -12.26 -18.49
CA GLN A 423 13.41 -11.68 -19.24
C GLN A 423 14.15 -10.60 -18.43
N GLN A 424 13.42 -9.71 -17.76
CA GLN A 424 14.03 -8.70 -16.89
C GLN A 424 14.74 -9.35 -15.69
N ALA A 425 14.11 -10.33 -15.04
CA ALA A 425 14.74 -11.06 -13.92
C ALA A 425 16.02 -11.80 -14.36
N MET A 426 16.01 -12.42 -15.55
CA MET A 426 17.18 -13.06 -16.14
C MET A 426 18.31 -12.07 -16.41
N THR A 427 18.00 -10.85 -16.88
CA THR A 427 18.99 -9.79 -17.08
C THR A 427 19.68 -9.42 -15.76
N LEU A 428 18.89 -9.23 -14.70
CA LEU A 428 19.42 -8.90 -13.37
C LEU A 428 20.25 -10.05 -12.77
N ALA A 429 19.84 -11.30 -12.99
CA ALA A 429 20.60 -12.47 -12.57
C ALA A 429 21.92 -12.60 -13.35
N GLU A 430 21.91 -12.30 -14.65
CA GLU A 430 23.10 -12.33 -15.50
C GLU A 430 24.17 -11.32 -15.03
N GLU A 431 23.75 -10.12 -14.60
CA GLU A 431 24.66 -9.14 -13.99
C GLU A 431 25.36 -9.73 -12.76
N VAL A 432 24.62 -10.40 -11.87
CA VAL A 432 25.19 -11.05 -10.68
C VAL A 432 26.13 -12.20 -11.06
N PHE A 433 25.77 -13.02 -12.05
CA PHE A 433 26.63 -14.11 -12.52
C PHE A 433 27.95 -13.59 -13.08
N LYS A 434 27.92 -12.49 -13.84
CA LYS A 434 29.12 -11.80 -14.34
C LYS A 434 30.00 -11.28 -13.21
N GLU A 435 29.40 -10.61 -12.22
CA GLU A 435 30.14 -10.11 -11.04
C GLU A 435 30.79 -11.26 -10.23
N ARG A 436 30.14 -12.43 -10.19
CA ARG A 436 30.59 -13.61 -9.46
C ARG A 436 31.51 -14.55 -10.27
N ASN A 437 31.65 -14.32 -11.58
CA ASN A 437 32.33 -15.23 -12.52
C ASN A 437 31.81 -16.68 -12.47
N VAL A 438 30.47 -16.87 -12.49
CA VAL A 438 29.81 -18.21 -12.42
C VAL A 438 28.79 -18.46 -13.52
#